data_AF-A0AAV8QMX3-F1
#
_entry.id   AF-A0AAV8QMX3-F1
#
_cell.length_a   1.000
_cell.length_b   1.000
_cell.length_c   1.000
_cell.angle_alpha   90.00
_cell.angle_beta   90.00
_cell.angle_gamma   90.00
#
_symmetry.space_group_name_H-M   'P 1'
#
loop_
_entity.id
_entity.type
_entity.pdbx_description
1 polymer ?
#
loop_
_entity_poly.entity_id
_entity_poly.type
_entity_poly.pdbx_seq_one_letter_code
_entity_poly.pdbx_strand_id
1 'polypeptide(L)'
;MKGGEGEEEGREAVMAFELEAEIERLPVDLLAFIFSFISSFKDLAQASGVCRKWRRGVEESLARKERLSFAGWKVDDESTARVVRAAYNLKELDISRSCWGCQITDRGLYKISLTKCVGNLLSISLWGMAGITDKGVIQLVTRANSLQHLNVGGTFITDDSLYAIANSCPQIKTIILWSCRHVTQSGLIMLVNKCDKLESINVWGREASRATQQPKNVLLMRVMVNWLLPFSLGQAACSFLVFQKKVGGGFMP
;
A
#
# COMPACT_ATOMS: atom_id res chain seq x y z
N MET A 1 31.36 -48.70 39.33
CA MET A 1 30.69 -47.39 39.13
C MET A 1 30.80 -46.96 37.67
N LYS A 2 30.09 -47.64 36.77
CA LYS A 2 29.85 -47.21 35.39
C LYS A 2 28.44 -47.69 35.05
N GLY A 3 27.46 -46.81 35.16
CA GLY A 3 26.05 -47.17 34.99
C GLY A 3 25.11 -45.99 35.20
N GLY A 4 25.54 -44.78 34.82
CA GLY A 4 24.72 -43.56 34.94
C GLY A 4 24.52 -42.82 33.61
N GLU A 5 25.46 -42.90 32.68
CA GLU A 5 25.44 -42.06 31.47
C GLU A 5 24.42 -42.50 30.41
N GLY A 6 24.07 -43.80 30.33
CA GLY A 6 23.15 -44.31 29.30
C GLY A 6 21.65 -44.17 29.62
N GLU A 7 21.27 -43.95 30.88
CA GLU A 7 19.85 -43.72 31.24
C GLU A 7 19.45 -42.24 31.12
N GLU A 8 20.41 -41.32 31.25
CA GLU A 8 20.18 -39.88 31.13
C GLU A 8 20.06 -39.46 29.65
N GLU A 9 20.91 -39.99 28.77
CA GLU A 9 20.80 -39.84 27.30
C GLU A 9 19.46 -40.40 26.76
N GLY A 10 19.00 -41.52 27.30
CA GLY A 10 17.72 -42.13 26.91
C GLY A 10 16.50 -41.28 27.32
N ARG A 11 16.56 -40.61 28.48
CA ARG A 11 15.48 -39.72 28.94
C ARG A 11 15.45 -38.40 28.18
N GLU A 12 16.59 -37.81 27.85
CA GLU A 12 16.67 -36.62 26.99
C GLU A 12 16.16 -36.91 25.57
N ALA A 13 16.52 -38.07 24.99
CA ALA A 13 16.05 -38.47 23.67
C ALA A 13 14.53 -38.72 23.63
N VAL A 14 13.96 -39.34 24.68
CA VAL A 14 12.51 -39.57 24.77
C VAL A 14 11.75 -38.25 24.99
N MET A 15 12.27 -37.35 25.83
CA MET A 15 11.69 -36.00 26.01
C MET A 15 11.78 -35.16 24.72
N ALA A 16 12.88 -35.24 23.97
CA ALA A 16 13.01 -34.58 22.67
C ALA A 16 12.05 -35.16 21.63
N PHE A 17 11.85 -36.49 21.62
CA PHE A 17 10.91 -37.17 20.74
C PHE A 17 9.44 -36.86 21.09
N GLU A 18 9.13 -36.68 22.38
CA GLU A 18 7.81 -36.27 22.85
C GLU A 18 7.49 -34.79 22.52
N LEU A 19 8.49 -33.90 22.57
CA LEU A 19 8.32 -32.48 22.23
C LEU A 19 8.20 -32.26 20.70
N GLU A 20 8.97 -33.00 19.89
CA GLU A 20 8.88 -32.95 18.41
C GLU A 20 7.47 -33.37 17.90
N ALA A 21 6.75 -34.20 18.66
CA ALA A 21 5.41 -34.67 18.30
C ALA A 21 4.29 -33.62 18.53
N GLU A 22 4.51 -32.57 19.31
CA GLU A 22 3.45 -31.62 19.69
C GLU A 22 3.13 -30.60 18.59
N ILE A 23 4.15 -30.05 17.91
CA ILE A 23 3.94 -29.06 16.86
C ILE A 23 3.25 -29.68 15.63
N GLU A 24 3.59 -30.92 15.27
CA GLU A 24 2.93 -31.62 14.16
C GLU A 24 1.45 -31.91 14.44
N ARG A 25 1.01 -31.92 15.71
CA ARG A 25 -0.40 -32.10 16.10
C ARG A 25 -1.23 -30.82 16.05
N LEU A 26 -0.61 -29.64 16.02
CA LEU A 26 -1.34 -28.35 16.00
C LEU A 26 -2.30 -28.30 14.80
N PRO A 27 -3.61 -28.05 15.01
CA PRO A 27 -4.56 -27.74 13.95
C PRO A 27 -4.10 -26.56 13.06
N VAL A 28 -4.51 -26.57 11.79
CA VAL A 28 -4.06 -25.58 10.80
C VAL A 28 -4.48 -24.15 11.18
N ASP A 29 -5.63 -24.00 11.81
CA ASP A 29 -6.15 -22.73 12.31
C ASP A 29 -5.30 -22.16 13.45
N LEU A 30 -4.75 -23.01 14.32
CA LEU A 30 -3.77 -22.57 15.34
C LEU A 30 -2.43 -22.21 14.71
N LEU A 31 -1.95 -22.98 13.72
CA LEU A 31 -0.77 -22.59 12.94
C LEU A 31 -0.97 -21.26 12.23
N ALA A 32 -2.13 -21.03 11.63
CA ALA A 32 -2.49 -19.77 11.00
C ALA A 32 -2.52 -18.62 12.02
N PHE A 33 -3.05 -18.86 13.22
CA PHE A 33 -3.00 -17.90 14.31
C PHE A 33 -1.56 -17.55 14.70
N ILE A 34 -0.68 -18.54 14.86
CA ILE A 34 0.75 -18.33 15.16
C ILE A 34 1.42 -17.53 14.04
N PHE A 35 1.24 -17.94 12.78
CA PHE A 35 1.82 -17.22 11.64
C PHE A 35 1.23 -15.83 11.45
N SER A 36 0.09 -15.50 12.04
CA SER A 36 -0.47 -14.14 11.96
C SER A 36 0.41 -13.10 12.67
N PHE A 37 1.18 -13.54 13.68
CA PHE A 37 2.14 -12.71 14.41
C PHE A 37 3.46 -12.49 13.67
N ILE A 38 3.76 -13.30 12.65
CA ILE A 38 4.96 -13.10 11.84
C ILE A 38 4.71 -11.94 10.88
N SER A 39 5.45 -10.85 11.08
CA SER A 39 5.48 -9.68 10.20
C SER A 39 6.49 -9.84 9.06
N SER A 40 7.51 -10.67 9.28
CA SER A 40 8.56 -10.97 8.33
C SER A 40 8.05 -11.90 7.22
N PHE A 41 7.89 -11.36 6.00
CA PHE A 41 7.63 -12.15 4.80
C PHE A 41 8.70 -13.24 4.53
N LYS A 42 9.96 -13.04 4.90
CA LYS A 42 11.05 -14.03 4.72
C LYS A 42 10.77 -15.22 5.62
N ASP A 43 10.37 -14.96 6.85
CA ASP A 43 10.08 -16.00 7.83
C ASP A 43 8.78 -16.72 7.46
N LEU A 44 7.76 -15.99 6.99
CA LEU A 44 6.55 -16.62 6.42
C LEU A 44 6.87 -17.48 5.20
N ALA A 45 7.75 -17.01 4.30
CA ALA A 45 8.16 -17.77 3.13
C ALA A 45 8.93 -19.03 3.53
N GLN A 46 9.86 -18.94 4.49
CA GLN A 46 10.57 -20.08 5.04
C GLN A 46 9.62 -21.07 5.71
N ALA A 47 8.68 -20.59 6.54
CA ALA A 47 7.66 -21.41 7.17
C ALA A 47 6.81 -22.15 6.12
N SER A 48 6.42 -21.47 5.03
CA SER A 48 5.66 -22.09 3.93
C SER A 48 6.43 -23.17 3.16
N GLY A 49 7.76 -23.18 3.30
CA GLY A 49 8.67 -24.15 2.72
C GLY A 49 8.87 -25.42 3.57
N VAL A 50 8.50 -25.41 4.85
CA VAL A 50 8.72 -26.54 5.78
C VAL A 50 7.90 -27.76 5.39
N CYS A 51 6.57 -27.64 5.35
CA CYS A 51 5.67 -28.73 4.95
C CYS A 51 4.34 -28.21 4.38
N ARG A 52 3.52 -29.10 3.79
CA ARG A 52 2.20 -28.74 3.23
C ARG A 52 1.26 -28.13 4.26
N LYS A 53 1.32 -28.60 5.51
CA LYS A 53 0.47 -28.12 6.61
C LYS A 53 0.85 -26.69 7.02
N TRP A 54 2.14 -26.42 7.16
CA TRP A 54 2.65 -25.06 7.45
C TRP A 54 2.34 -24.09 6.34
N ARG A 55 2.51 -24.50 5.07
CA ARG A 55 2.09 -23.70 3.91
C ARG A 55 0.63 -23.28 4.00
N ARG A 56 -0.27 -24.22 4.28
CA ARG A 56 -1.69 -23.94 4.45
C ARG A 56 -1.94 -23.00 5.63
N GLY A 57 -1.25 -23.19 6.75
CA GLY A 57 -1.31 -22.27 7.90
C GLY A 57 -0.89 -20.85 7.51
N VAL A 58 0.20 -20.69 6.75
CA VAL A 58 0.66 -19.38 6.25
C VAL A 58 -0.38 -18.75 5.32
N GLU A 59 -0.96 -19.52 4.40
CA GLU A 59 -2.03 -19.05 3.50
C GLU A 59 -3.28 -18.60 4.26
N GLU A 60 -3.73 -19.37 5.25
CA GLU A 60 -4.87 -19.03 6.11
C GLU A 60 -4.56 -17.83 7.03
N SER A 61 -3.31 -17.65 7.45
CA SER A 61 -2.85 -16.45 8.16
C SER A 61 -2.95 -15.21 7.26
N LEU A 62 -2.41 -15.29 6.04
CA LEU A 62 -2.45 -14.20 5.06
C LEU A 62 -3.89 -13.83 4.69
N ALA A 63 -4.78 -14.81 4.55
CA ALA A 63 -6.19 -14.60 4.26
C ALA A 63 -6.90 -13.65 5.24
N ARG A 64 -6.46 -13.66 6.50
CA ARG A 64 -7.03 -12.83 7.58
C ARG A 64 -6.38 -11.45 7.68
N LYS A 65 -5.23 -11.21 7.04
CA LYS A 65 -4.52 -9.93 7.15
C LYS A 65 -5.24 -8.84 6.38
N GLU A 66 -5.53 -7.73 7.06
CA GLU A 66 -6.10 -6.53 6.44
C GLU A 66 -5.04 -5.60 5.86
N ARG A 67 -3.78 -5.75 6.28
CA ARG A 67 -2.66 -4.90 5.87
C ARG A 67 -1.45 -5.74 5.48
N LEU A 68 -0.84 -5.41 4.35
CA LEU A 68 0.43 -5.98 3.91
C LEU A 68 1.35 -4.87 3.45
N SER A 69 2.61 -4.94 3.86
CA SER A 69 3.67 -4.07 3.35
C SER A 69 4.85 -4.90 2.87
N PHE A 70 5.32 -4.55 1.69
CA PHE A 70 6.56 -5.04 1.08
C PHE A 70 7.67 -3.98 1.17
N ALA A 71 7.48 -2.89 1.90
CA ALA A 71 8.52 -1.91 2.17
C ALA A 71 9.65 -2.54 2.99
N GLY A 72 10.89 -2.36 2.55
CA GLY A 72 12.07 -3.04 3.12
C GLY A 72 12.37 -4.42 2.51
N TRP A 73 11.56 -4.91 1.57
CA TRP A 73 11.70 -6.24 0.99
C TRP A 73 12.26 -6.21 -0.43
N LYS A 74 13.03 -7.25 -0.78
CA LYS A 74 13.36 -7.58 -2.18
C LYS A 74 12.31 -8.55 -2.71
N VAL A 75 11.32 -8.03 -3.43
CA VAL A 75 10.25 -8.81 -4.05
C VAL A 75 10.08 -8.45 -5.53
N ASP A 76 9.58 -9.43 -6.28
CA ASP A 76 9.24 -9.31 -7.70
C ASP A 76 7.73 -9.41 -7.93
N ASP A 77 7.30 -9.22 -9.19
CA ASP A 77 5.90 -9.26 -9.59
C ASP A 77 5.21 -10.60 -9.24
N GLU A 78 5.92 -11.73 -9.35
CA GLU A 78 5.36 -13.06 -9.07
C GLU A 78 5.13 -13.29 -7.58
N SER A 79 6.14 -13.00 -6.77
CA SER A 79 6.10 -13.22 -5.33
C SER A 79 5.04 -12.32 -4.70
N THR A 80 5.01 -11.04 -5.09
CA THR A 80 4.01 -10.08 -4.64
C THR A 80 2.60 -10.54 -5.00
N ALA A 81 2.36 -10.92 -6.26
CA ALA A 81 1.04 -11.38 -6.70
C ALA A 81 0.59 -12.67 -5.99
N ARG A 82 1.51 -13.60 -5.68
CA ARG A 82 1.19 -14.83 -4.92
C ARG A 82 0.69 -14.51 -3.52
N VAL A 83 1.36 -13.62 -2.81
CA VAL A 83 1.00 -13.22 -1.45
C VAL A 83 -0.32 -12.45 -1.43
N VAL A 84 -0.46 -11.46 -2.31
CA VAL A 84 -1.68 -10.65 -2.39
C VAL A 84 -2.88 -11.52 -2.79
N ARG A 85 -2.69 -12.54 -3.64
CA ARG A 85 -3.75 -13.50 -3.99
C ARG A 85 -4.25 -14.31 -2.78
N ALA A 86 -3.37 -14.63 -1.82
CA ALA A 86 -3.76 -15.34 -0.61
C ALA A 86 -4.48 -14.43 0.41
N ALA A 87 -4.26 -13.12 0.36
CA ALA A 87 -4.81 -12.15 1.31
C ALA A 87 -6.21 -11.65 0.90
N TYR A 88 -7.24 -12.46 1.13
CA TYR A 88 -8.62 -12.16 0.71
C TYR A 88 -9.25 -10.94 1.40
N ASN A 89 -8.91 -10.69 2.67
CA ASN A 89 -9.45 -9.57 3.46
C ASN A 89 -8.56 -8.31 3.41
N LEU A 90 -7.62 -8.26 2.47
CA LEU A 90 -6.69 -7.15 2.35
C LEU A 90 -7.44 -5.83 2.05
N LYS A 91 -7.18 -4.83 2.88
CA LYS A 91 -7.68 -3.46 2.73
C LYS A 91 -6.56 -2.49 2.42
N GLU A 92 -5.34 -2.77 2.87
CA GLU A 92 -4.20 -1.87 2.68
C GLU A 92 -2.98 -2.62 2.16
N LEU A 93 -2.41 -2.08 1.09
CA LEU A 93 -1.28 -2.67 0.41
C LEU A 93 -0.20 -1.62 0.18
N ASP A 94 0.95 -1.84 0.80
CA ASP A 94 2.12 -0.99 0.62
C ASP A 94 3.20 -1.74 -0.18
N ILE A 95 3.46 -1.26 -1.39
CA ILE A 95 4.46 -1.77 -2.34
C ILE A 95 5.50 -0.68 -2.62
N SER A 96 5.68 0.26 -1.69
CA SER A 96 6.60 1.37 -1.86
C SER A 96 8.04 0.88 -2.02
N ARG A 97 8.82 1.66 -2.78
CA ARG A 97 10.24 1.41 -3.04
C ARG A 97 10.97 1.20 -1.73
N SER A 98 11.62 0.04 -1.63
CA SER A 98 12.55 -0.29 -0.56
C SER A 98 13.98 0.01 -0.99
N CYS A 99 14.87 0.25 -0.02
CA CYS A 99 16.32 0.33 -0.27
C CYS A 99 16.91 -0.97 -0.85
N TRP A 100 16.17 -2.07 -0.81
CA TRP A 100 16.60 -3.42 -1.21
C TRP A 100 16.15 -3.87 -2.60
N GLY A 101 15.67 -2.96 -3.45
CA GLY A 101 15.42 -3.26 -4.87
C GLY A 101 14.12 -4.01 -5.15
N CYS A 102 13.01 -3.62 -4.50
CA CYS A 102 11.66 -3.99 -4.93
C CYS A 102 11.44 -3.58 -6.40
N GLN A 103 11.11 -4.53 -7.28
CA GLN A 103 10.98 -4.34 -8.73
C GLN A 103 9.58 -4.71 -9.20
N ILE A 104 8.58 -4.00 -8.68
CA ILE A 104 7.20 -4.13 -9.17
C ILE A 104 6.99 -3.23 -10.37
N THR A 105 6.41 -3.83 -11.41
CA THR A 105 6.13 -3.18 -12.69
C THR A 105 4.64 -3.19 -12.99
N ASP A 106 4.26 -2.63 -14.14
CA ASP A 106 2.89 -2.75 -14.66
C ASP A 106 2.38 -4.21 -14.71
N ARG A 107 3.27 -5.19 -14.97
CA ARG A 107 2.90 -6.61 -14.97
C ARG A 107 2.50 -7.10 -13.57
N GLY A 108 3.17 -6.62 -12.53
CA GLY A 108 2.80 -6.88 -11.15
C GLY A 108 1.46 -6.28 -10.79
N LEU A 109 1.24 -5.00 -11.13
CA LEU A 109 -0.05 -4.34 -10.93
C LEU A 109 -1.20 -5.02 -11.66
N TYR A 110 -0.98 -5.46 -12.90
CA TYR A 110 -1.96 -6.24 -13.66
C TYR A 110 -2.36 -7.52 -12.91
N LYS A 111 -1.39 -8.27 -12.36
CA LYS A 111 -1.71 -9.49 -11.61
C LYS A 111 -2.43 -9.19 -10.31
N ILE A 112 -2.04 -8.13 -9.61
CA ILE A 112 -2.71 -7.66 -8.40
C ILE A 112 -4.15 -7.28 -8.73
N SER A 113 -4.40 -6.65 -9.87
CA SER A 113 -5.76 -6.27 -10.28
C SER A 113 -6.66 -7.47 -10.58
N LEU A 114 -6.11 -8.65 -10.83
CA LEU A 114 -6.86 -9.89 -10.99
C LEU A 114 -7.14 -10.62 -9.66
N THR A 115 -6.64 -10.12 -8.52
CA THR A 115 -6.85 -10.76 -7.22
C THR A 115 -8.25 -10.46 -6.68
N LYS A 116 -8.79 -11.38 -5.86
CA LYS A 116 -10.13 -11.23 -5.28
C LYS A 116 -10.25 -10.05 -4.31
N CYS A 117 -9.15 -9.66 -3.66
CA CYS A 117 -9.15 -8.59 -2.68
C CYS A 117 -9.10 -7.18 -3.29
N VAL A 118 -8.78 -7.03 -4.58
CA VAL A 118 -8.57 -5.71 -5.20
C VAL A 118 -9.76 -4.75 -5.02
N GLY A 119 -10.99 -5.27 -5.10
CA GLY A 119 -12.21 -4.49 -4.93
C GLY A 119 -12.44 -3.99 -3.50
N ASN A 120 -11.77 -4.60 -2.52
CA ASN A 120 -11.84 -4.25 -1.10
C ASN A 120 -10.71 -3.34 -0.65
N LEU A 121 -9.71 -3.09 -1.51
CA LEU A 121 -8.58 -2.22 -1.18
C LEU A 121 -9.07 -0.79 -0.93
N LEU A 122 -8.74 -0.28 0.25
CA LEU A 122 -9.00 1.09 0.71
C LEU A 122 -7.75 1.96 0.56
N SER A 123 -6.56 1.37 0.70
CA SER A 123 -5.30 2.08 0.57
C SER A 123 -4.29 1.30 -0.25
N ILE A 124 -3.61 1.98 -1.18
CA ILE A 124 -2.43 1.44 -1.85
C ILE A 124 -1.32 2.49 -1.95
N SER A 125 -0.10 2.07 -1.62
CA SER A 125 1.11 2.86 -1.85
C SER A 125 2.03 2.18 -2.85
N LEU A 126 2.35 2.91 -3.91
CA LEU A 126 3.22 2.53 -5.03
C LEU A 126 4.43 3.48 -5.11
N TRP A 127 4.76 4.15 -4.00
CA TRP A 127 5.72 5.24 -4.00
C TRP A 127 7.10 4.79 -4.49
N GLY A 128 7.74 5.60 -5.33
CA GLY A 128 9.11 5.39 -5.81
C GLY A 128 9.28 4.24 -6.81
N MET A 129 8.18 3.64 -7.27
CA MET A 129 8.19 2.52 -8.22
C MET A 129 8.30 3.02 -9.66
N ALA A 130 9.52 3.26 -10.11
CA ALA A 130 9.81 3.80 -11.46
C ALA A 130 9.37 2.88 -12.62
N GLY A 131 9.16 1.58 -12.37
CA GLY A 131 8.67 0.62 -13.35
C GLY A 131 7.15 0.61 -13.54
N ILE A 132 6.43 1.49 -12.83
CA ILE A 132 4.98 1.66 -12.94
C ILE A 132 4.66 2.89 -13.79
N THR A 133 3.79 2.69 -14.77
CA THR A 133 3.31 3.72 -15.72
C THR A 133 1.79 3.84 -15.66
N ASP A 134 1.23 4.70 -16.52
CA ASP A 134 -0.23 4.81 -16.69
C ASP A 134 -0.89 3.45 -16.93
N LYS A 135 -0.26 2.57 -17.72
CA LYS A 135 -0.81 1.25 -18.03
C LYS A 135 -1.11 0.44 -16.78
N GLY A 136 -0.15 0.32 -15.86
CA GLY A 136 -0.31 -0.46 -14.64
C GLY A 136 -1.32 0.17 -13.68
N VAL A 137 -1.27 1.50 -13.51
CA VAL A 137 -2.22 2.21 -12.65
C VAL A 137 -3.64 2.09 -13.17
N ILE A 138 -3.88 2.30 -14.47
CA ILE A 138 -5.20 2.15 -15.09
C ILE A 138 -5.74 0.73 -14.90
N GLN A 139 -4.91 -0.29 -15.14
CA GLN A 139 -5.31 -1.70 -14.95
C GLN A 139 -5.68 -2.03 -13.50
N LEU A 140 -5.06 -1.37 -12.53
CA LEU A 140 -5.37 -1.54 -11.11
C LEU A 140 -6.66 -0.82 -10.73
N VAL A 141 -6.74 0.49 -11.00
CA VAL A 141 -7.81 1.36 -10.49
C VAL A 141 -9.17 1.08 -11.11
N THR A 142 -9.20 0.50 -12.33
CA THR A 142 -10.42 0.02 -12.98
C THR A 142 -11.11 -1.12 -12.21
N ARG A 143 -10.41 -1.76 -11.26
CA ARG A 143 -10.93 -2.84 -10.39
C ARG A 143 -10.89 -2.51 -8.89
N ALA A 144 -10.15 -1.46 -8.50
CA ALA A 144 -10.00 -1.01 -7.11
C ALA A 144 -11.02 0.10 -6.77
N ASN A 145 -12.32 -0.22 -6.89
CA ASN A 145 -13.39 0.78 -6.86
C ASN A 145 -13.67 1.36 -5.45
N SER A 146 -13.19 0.69 -4.40
CA SER A 146 -13.33 1.11 -3.00
C SER A 146 -12.17 1.98 -2.50
N LEU A 147 -11.21 2.30 -3.37
CA LEU A 147 -9.96 2.96 -2.97
C LEU A 147 -10.21 4.38 -2.42
N GLN A 148 -9.63 4.66 -1.26
CA GLN A 148 -9.73 5.94 -0.56
C GLN A 148 -8.39 6.68 -0.50
N HIS A 149 -7.27 5.94 -0.42
CA HIS A 149 -5.94 6.53 -0.32
C HIS A 149 -5.02 5.91 -1.37
N LEU A 150 -4.45 6.75 -2.23
CA LEU A 150 -3.56 6.31 -3.30
C LEU A 150 -2.27 7.13 -3.27
N ASN A 151 -1.14 6.46 -3.11
CA ASN A 151 0.17 7.07 -3.27
C ASN A 151 0.85 6.50 -4.52
N VAL A 152 1.03 7.35 -5.53
CA VAL A 152 1.72 7.04 -6.79
C VAL A 152 2.93 7.95 -7.00
N GLY A 153 3.40 8.62 -5.94
CA GLY A 153 4.55 9.51 -6.03
C GLY A 153 5.80 8.77 -6.53
N GLY A 154 6.60 9.40 -7.39
CA GLY A 154 7.82 8.81 -7.94
C GLY A 154 7.59 7.68 -8.95
N THR A 155 6.36 7.50 -9.44
CA THR A 155 6.03 6.65 -10.59
C THR A 155 6.03 7.47 -11.89
N PHE A 156 5.96 6.79 -13.05
CA PHE A 156 6.02 7.42 -14.37
C PHE A 156 4.62 7.58 -14.99
N ILE A 157 3.74 8.28 -14.28
CA ILE A 157 2.35 8.51 -14.69
C ILE A 157 2.14 9.90 -15.29
N THR A 158 1.08 10.04 -16.08
CA THR A 158 0.61 11.28 -16.70
C THR A 158 -0.82 11.62 -16.26
N ASP A 159 -1.46 12.58 -16.93
CA ASP A 159 -2.86 12.90 -16.70
C ASP A 159 -3.79 11.70 -17.02
N ASP A 160 -3.37 10.75 -17.86
CA ASP A 160 -4.15 9.54 -18.21
C ASP A 160 -4.50 8.70 -16.98
N SER A 161 -3.54 8.48 -16.07
CA SER A 161 -3.81 7.86 -14.77
C SER A 161 -4.82 8.65 -13.97
N LEU A 162 -4.71 9.98 -13.92
CA LEU A 162 -5.64 10.82 -13.16
C LEU A 162 -7.06 10.76 -13.72
N TYR A 163 -7.22 10.73 -15.04
CA TYR A 163 -8.51 10.51 -15.69
C TYR A 163 -9.12 9.16 -15.29
N ALA A 164 -8.33 8.09 -15.32
CA ALA A 164 -8.81 6.76 -14.96
C ALA A 164 -9.18 6.65 -13.47
N ILE A 165 -8.37 7.23 -12.58
CA ILE A 165 -8.65 7.31 -11.14
C ILE A 165 -9.96 8.08 -10.91
N ALA A 166 -10.11 9.24 -11.54
CA ALA A 166 -11.30 10.09 -11.42
C ALA A 166 -12.58 9.39 -11.89
N ASN A 167 -12.47 8.48 -12.86
CA ASN A 167 -13.62 7.72 -13.39
C ASN A 167 -13.92 6.43 -12.62
N SER A 168 -12.91 5.82 -11.99
CA SER A 168 -13.02 4.46 -11.43
C SER A 168 -13.07 4.41 -9.90
N CYS A 169 -12.53 5.42 -9.23
CA CYS A 169 -12.38 5.47 -7.76
C CYS A 169 -13.18 6.64 -7.15
N PRO A 170 -14.53 6.56 -7.09
CA PRO A 170 -15.37 7.65 -6.58
C PRO A 170 -15.20 7.89 -5.07
N GLN A 171 -14.58 6.96 -4.35
CA GLN A 171 -14.36 7.03 -2.90
C GLN A 171 -13.03 7.68 -2.52
N ILE A 172 -12.24 8.14 -3.49
CA ILE A 172 -10.90 8.64 -3.22
C ILE A 172 -10.93 9.90 -2.35
N LYS A 173 -10.15 9.88 -1.28
CA LYS A 173 -9.99 10.96 -0.28
C LYS A 173 -8.60 11.57 -0.33
N THR A 174 -7.58 10.76 -0.57
CA THR A 174 -6.19 11.24 -0.55
C THR A 174 -5.43 10.72 -1.75
N ILE A 175 -4.75 11.62 -2.47
CA ILE A 175 -3.83 11.26 -3.54
C ILE A 175 -2.47 11.92 -3.32
N ILE A 176 -1.40 11.12 -3.38
CA ILE A 176 -0.01 11.60 -3.31
C ILE A 176 0.64 11.42 -4.69
N LEU A 177 1.05 12.54 -5.28
CA LEU A 177 1.65 12.68 -6.63
C LEU A 177 3.07 13.26 -6.56
N TRP A 178 3.74 13.12 -5.41
CA TRP A 178 5.08 13.67 -5.20
C TRP A 178 6.04 13.15 -6.28
N SER A 179 6.76 14.05 -6.97
CA SER A 179 7.71 13.70 -8.04
C SER A 179 7.08 13.02 -9.29
N CYS A 180 5.77 13.15 -9.50
CA CYS A 180 5.12 12.79 -10.78
C CYS A 180 5.26 13.94 -11.78
N ARG A 181 6.39 14.01 -12.48
CA ARG A 181 6.78 15.17 -13.31
C ARG A 181 5.89 15.41 -14.54
N HIS A 182 5.21 14.38 -15.04
CA HIS A 182 4.38 14.45 -16.25
C HIS A 182 2.89 14.71 -15.97
N VAL A 183 2.51 14.81 -14.70
CA VAL A 183 1.16 15.23 -14.32
C VAL A 183 1.02 16.74 -14.50
N THR A 184 0.03 17.15 -15.28
CA THR A 184 -0.23 18.57 -15.55
C THR A 184 -1.33 19.09 -14.65
N GLN A 185 -1.62 20.39 -14.78
CA GLN A 185 -2.75 20.98 -14.10
C GLN A 185 -4.10 20.43 -14.57
N SER A 186 -4.22 20.07 -15.86
CA SER A 186 -5.48 19.60 -16.44
C SER A 186 -5.95 18.31 -15.76
N GLY A 187 -5.05 17.35 -15.55
CA GLY A 187 -5.37 16.12 -14.80
C GLY A 187 -5.78 16.40 -13.36
N LEU A 188 -5.14 17.35 -12.67
CA LEU A 188 -5.50 17.74 -11.29
C LEU A 188 -6.89 18.36 -11.21
N ILE A 189 -7.22 19.26 -12.13
CA ILE A 189 -8.55 19.89 -12.19
C ILE A 189 -9.62 18.82 -12.41
N MET A 190 -9.37 17.88 -13.32
CA MET A 190 -10.30 16.79 -13.61
C MET A 190 -10.55 15.90 -12.40
N LEU A 191 -9.49 15.54 -11.69
CA LEU A 191 -9.56 14.78 -10.44
C LEU A 191 -10.39 15.50 -9.38
N VAL A 192 -10.13 16.79 -9.13
CA VAL A 192 -10.88 17.62 -8.17
C VAL A 192 -12.36 17.76 -8.57
N ASN A 193 -12.64 17.82 -9.87
CA ASN A 193 -14.00 18.01 -10.36
C ASN A 193 -14.87 16.76 -10.30
N LYS A 194 -14.27 15.57 -10.38
CA LYS A 194 -15.01 14.29 -10.38
C LYS A 194 -15.01 13.57 -9.03
N CYS A 195 -13.97 13.78 -8.21
CA CYS A 195 -13.84 13.09 -6.93
C CYS A 195 -14.40 13.92 -5.79
N ASP A 196 -15.71 13.83 -5.56
CA ASP A 196 -16.41 14.64 -4.54
C ASP A 196 -15.93 14.39 -3.10
N LYS A 197 -15.34 13.22 -2.83
CA LYS A 197 -14.79 12.86 -1.52
C LYS A 197 -13.32 13.23 -1.35
N LEU A 198 -12.70 13.83 -2.36
CA LEU A 198 -11.28 14.17 -2.32
C LEU A 198 -11.01 15.23 -1.26
N GLU A 199 -10.25 14.86 -0.24
CA GLU A 199 -9.90 15.68 0.90
C GLU A 199 -8.50 16.28 0.76
N SER A 200 -7.54 15.55 0.18
CA SER A 200 -6.14 15.98 0.10
C SER A 200 -5.43 15.51 -1.18
N ILE A 201 -4.64 16.41 -1.77
CA ILE A 201 -3.74 16.14 -2.90
C ILE A 201 -2.35 16.71 -2.59
N ASN A 202 -1.31 15.90 -2.74
CA ASN A 202 0.08 16.34 -2.64
C ASN A 202 0.78 16.29 -4.00
N VAL A 203 1.35 17.41 -4.46
CA VAL A 203 1.96 17.57 -5.80
C VAL A 203 3.40 18.11 -5.78
N TRP A 204 4.14 17.91 -4.68
CA TRP A 204 5.52 18.44 -4.58
C TRP A 204 6.44 17.85 -5.67
N GLY A 205 7.55 18.51 -6.02
CA GLY A 205 8.59 17.94 -6.90
C GLY A 205 8.55 18.29 -8.40
N ARG A 206 7.85 19.37 -8.81
CA ARG A 206 8.16 19.99 -10.11
C ARG A 206 9.51 20.69 -10.00
N GLU A 207 10.47 20.34 -10.86
CA GLU A 207 11.70 21.13 -11.02
C GLU A 207 11.32 22.57 -11.40
N ALA A 208 11.70 23.52 -10.56
CA ALA A 208 11.56 24.95 -10.79
C ALA A 208 12.63 25.45 -11.78
N SER A 209 12.73 24.84 -12.98
CA SER A 209 13.67 25.29 -13.99
C SER A 209 12.96 25.66 -15.29
N ARG A 210 12.97 26.98 -15.54
CA ARG A 210 12.60 27.70 -16.78
C ARG A 210 11.10 27.82 -17.12
N ALA A 211 10.42 28.73 -16.42
CA ALA A 211 9.61 29.79 -17.03
C ALA A 211 9.11 30.75 -15.93
N THR A 212 9.53 32.02 -16.05
CA THR A 212 8.86 33.24 -15.57
C THR A 212 8.23 33.27 -14.18
N GLN A 213 8.73 34.21 -13.36
CA GLN A 213 8.02 34.81 -12.23
C GLN A 213 6.59 35.20 -12.61
N GLN A 214 5.65 34.33 -12.29
CA GLN A 214 4.26 34.70 -12.04
C GLN A 214 3.77 33.84 -10.87
N PRO A 215 3.27 34.44 -9.78
CA PRO A 215 2.59 33.69 -8.74
C PRO A 215 1.22 33.28 -9.31
N LYS A 216 1.17 32.21 -10.10
CA LYS A 216 -0.07 31.75 -10.72
C LYS A 216 -0.76 30.74 -9.83
N ASN A 217 -1.51 31.33 -8.92
CA ASN A 217 -2.78 30.92 -8.34
C ASN A 217 -3.66 30.12 -9.32
N VAL A 218 -3.35 28.85 -9.60
CA VAL A 218 -4.26 28.03 -10.42
C VAL A 218 -4.81 26.80 -9.68
N LEU A 219 -4.39 26.54 -8.43
CA LEU A 219 -5.09 25.63 -7.50
C LEU A 219 -6.04 26.33 -6.52
N LEU A 220 -6.02 27.66 -6.45
CA LEU A 220 -6.81 28.43 -5.47
C LEU A 220 -8.28 28.64 -5.88
N MET A 221 -8.64 28.54 -7.16
CA MET A 221 -9.96 28.98 -7.64
C MET A 221 -11.11 27.97 -7.50
N ARG A 222 -10.92 26.81 -6.86
CA ARG A 222 -12.05 25.90 -6.54
C ARG A 222 -12.10 25.42 -5.09
N VAL A 223 -11.13 25.83 -4.28
CA VAL A 223 -11.15 25.67 -2.81
C VAL A 223 -11.51 26.99 -2.10
N MET A 224 -11.28 28.16 -2.73
CA MET A 224 -11.59 29.46 -2.10
C MET A 224 -12.97 30.05 -2.46
N VAL A 225 -13.70 29.53 -3.44
CA VAL A 225 -14.90 30.23 -3.96
C VAL A 225 -16.17 30.04 -3.12
N ASN A 226 -16.10 29.32 -1.99
CA ASN A 226 -17.22 29.28 -1.04
C ASN A 226 -17.02 30.14 0.23
N TRP A 227 -15.95 30.93 0.33
CA TRP A 227 -15.69 31.76 1.51
C TRP A 227 -14.96 33.06 1.13
N LEU A 228 -15.66 34.00 0.50
CA LEU A 228 -15.18 35.38 0.39
C LEU A 228 -15.34 36.08 1.75
N LEU A 229 -14.25 36.60 2.32
CA LEU A 229 -14.01 38.02 2.64
C LEU A 229 -12.60 38.20 3.28
N PRO A 230 -12.00 39.41 3.21
CA PRO A 230 -10.57 39.58 2.98
C PRO A 230 -9.79 39.92 4.25
N PHE A 231 -8.57 39.39 4.40
CA PHE A 231 -7.53 40.08 5.16
C PHE A 231 -6.15 39.91 4.53
N SER A 232 -5.42 41.00 4.64
CA SER A 232 -4.17 41.38 3.99
C SER A 232 -2.92 40.78 4.64
N LEU A 233 -1.90 40.61 3.79
CA LEU A 233 -0.46 40.78 4.03
C LEU A 233 0.19 40.09 5.24
N GLY A 234 1.18 39.25 4.93
CA GLY A 234 2.47 39.33 5.62
C GLY A 234 3.08 38.00 6.04
N GLN A 235 4.33 37.82 5.60
CA GLN A 235 5.35 36.88 6.10
C GLN A 235 5.42 35.48 5.48
N ALA A 236 6.63 35.21 5.01
CA ALA A 236 7.12 33.95 4.49
C ALA A 236 7.24 32.91 5.62
N ALA A 237 6.59 31.77 5.43
CA ALA A 237 6.92 30.46 5.97
C ALA A 237 5.98 29.42 5.35
N CYS A 238 6.38 28.15 5.44
CA CYS A 238 5.56 26.92 5.31
C CYS A 238 5.83 26.02 4.08
N SER A 239 6.80 25.13 4.31
CA SER A 239 6.64 23.67 4.23
C SER A 239 5.19 23.16 4.29
N PHE A 240 4.90 22.08 3.55
CA PHE A 240 3.64 21.32 3.53
C PHE A 240 2.40 22.09 3.04
N LEU A 241 2.14 22.06 1.72
CA LEU A 241 0.79 22.27 1.20
C LEU A 241 0.01 20.95 1.31
N VAL A 242 -0.54 20.68 2.49
CA VAL A 242 -1.65 19.73 2.66
C VAL A 242 -2.94 20.52 2.41
N PHE A 243 -3.55 20.35 1.25
CA PHE A 243 -4.91 20.85 1.04
C PHE A 243 -5.84 19.92 1.84
N GLN A 244 -6.59 20.45 2.82
CA GLN A 244 -7.66 19.70 3.48
C GLN A 244 -9.00 20.29 3.04
N LYS A 245 -9.86 19.45 2.46
CA LYS A 245 -11.27 19.78 2.23
C LYS A 245 -11.98 19.76 3.57
N LYS A 246 -12.55 20.90 3.98
CA LYS A 246 -13.37 20.98 5.20
C LYS A 246 -14.68 20.23 4.93
N VAL A 247 -14.80 19.00 5.44
CA VAL A 247 -16.07 18.23 5.43
C VAL A 247 -16.92 18.76 6.58
N GLY A 248 -18.14 19.22 6.27
CA GLY A 248 -19.02 19.88 7.23
C GLY A 248 -19.36 19.01 8.44
N GLY A 249 -19.23 19.60 9.63
CA GLY A 249 -19.65 19.04 10.92
C GLY A 249 -19.34 20.06 12.02
N GLY A 250 -20.36 20.44 12.80
CA GLY A 250 -20.40 21.64 13.63
C GLY A 250 -19.21 21.87 14.58
N PHE A 251 -18.87 23.15 14.72
CA PHE A 251 -18.23 23.65 15.93
C PHE A 251 -19.25 23.59 17.07
N MET A 252 -18.92 22.91 18.15
CA MET A 252 -19.43 23.20 19.49
C MET A 252 -18.24 23.26 20.45
N PRO A 253 -18.34 24.11 21.47
CA PRO A 253 -17.35 25.14 21.81
C PRO A 253 -16.02 24.63 22.36
#